data_AF-A0A920R052-F1
#
_entry.id   AF-A0A920R052-F1
#
_cell.length_a   1.000
_cell.length_b   1.000
_cell.length_c   1.000
_cell.angle_alpha   90.00
_cell.angle_beta   90.00
_cell.angle_gamma   90.00
#
_symmetry.space_group_name_H-M   'P 1'
#
loop_
_entity.id
_entity.type
_entity.pdbx_description
1 polymer ?
#
loop_
_entity_poly.entity_id
_entity_poly.type
_entity_poly.pdbx_seq_one_letter_code
_entity_poly.pdbx_strand_id
1 'polypeptide(L)' 'MQPSGGGTDGNVFRLNGISAVVVGMADHNMHTKREYVVIPDLIDSANLCETF' A
#
# COMPACT_ATOMS: atom_id res chain seq x y z
N MET A 1 -6.57 16.10 -15.36
CA MET A 1 -7.38 15.30 -14.42
C MET A 1 -6.77 15.51 -13.04
N GLN A 2 -7.52 16.07 -12.08
CA GLN A 2 -7.04 16.17 -10.69
C GLN A 2 -7.22 14.78 -10.05
N PRO A 3 -6.18 14.14 -9.49
CA PRO A 3 -6.36 12.89 -8.75
C PRO A 3 -7.28 13.16 -7.56
N SER A 4 -8.42 12.46 -7.47
CA SER A 4 -9.53 12.84 -6.58
C SER A 4 -9.65 12.00 -5.30
N GLY A 5 -8.58 11.32 -4.88
CA GLY A 5 -8.51 10.65 -3.58
C GLY A 5 -7.87 9.27 -3.62
N GLY A 6 -7.50 8.78 -2.45
CA GLY A 6 -7.10 7.40 -2.17
C GLY A 6 -7.87 6.86 -0.97
N GLY A 7 -7.80 5.56 -0.73
CA GLY A 7 -8.47 4.89 0.40
C GLY A 7 -7.68 3.69 0.88
N THR A 8 -7.65 3.50 2.19
CA THR A 8 -6.92 2.40 2.85
C THR A 8 -7.71 2.00 4.09
N ASP A 9 -7.67 0.74 4.50
CA ASP A 9 -8.34 0.29 5.73
C ASP A 9 -7.69 0.82 7.02
N GLY A 10 -6.52 1.46 6.93
CA GLY A 10 -5.81 2.05 8.07
C GLY A 10 -6.65 3.04 8.89
N ASN A 11 -7.63 3.72 8.27
CA ASN A 11 -8.56 4.57 9.01
C ASN A 11 -9.53 3.76 9.87
N VAL A 12 -10.02 2.61 9.39
CA VAL A 12 -10.92 1.71 10.13
C VAL A 12 -10.22 1.19 11.40
N PHE A 13 -8.95 0.80 11.30
CA PHE A 13 -8.17 0.39 12.48
C PHE A 13 -8.02 1.52 13.50
N ARG A 14 -7.67 2.73 13.04
CA ARG A 14 -7.51 3.89 13.94
C ARG A 14 -8.82 4.30 14.61
N LEU A 15 -9.95 4.17 13.92
CA LEU A 15 -11.28 4.39 14.51
C LEU A 15 -11.60 3.42 15.67
N ASN A 16 -10.95 2.25 15.69
CA ASN A 16 -11.07 1.27 16.76
C ASN A 16 -9.93 1.35 17.79
N GLY A 17 -9.15 2.44 17.80
CA GLY A 17 -8.05 2.63 18.75
C GLY A 17 -6.83 1.76 18.49
N ILE A 18 -6.75 1.09 17.32
CA ILE A 18 -5.62 0.26 16.93
C ILE A 18 -4.62 1.13 16.18
N SER A 19 -3.37 1.15 16.64
CA SER A 19 -2.28 1.83 15.93
C SER A 19 -2.03 1.14 14.59
N ALA A 20 -2.16 1.88 13.50
CA ALA A 20 -2.00 1.35 12.15
C ALA A 20 -1.28 2.36 11.24
N VAL A 21 -0.31 1.86 10.48
CA VAL A 21 0.41 2.58 9.41
C VAL A 21 0.12 1.87 8.10
N VAL A 22 -0.12 2.65 7.04
CA VAL A 22 -0.34 2.10 5.71
C VAL A 22 1.02 1.90 5.05
N VAL A 23 1.28 0.68 4.58
CA VAL A 23 2.47 0.32 3.80
C VAL A 23 2.04 -0.02 2.38
N GLY A 24 2.76 0.51 1.38
CA GLY A 24 2.49 0.23 -0.04
C GLY A 24 3.11 -1.10 -0.49
N MET A 25 2.52 -1.72 -1.51
CA MET A 25 2.96 -2.99 -2.09
C MET A 25 3.84 -2.83 -3.35
N ALA A 26 4.12 -1.58 -3.76
CA ALA A 26 4.82 -1.21 -4.99
C ALA A 26 4.12 -1.66 -6.30
N ASP A 27 2.79 -1.68 -6.31
CA ASP A 27 2.04 -1.95 -7.53
C ASP A 27 2.03 -0.75 -8.50
N HIS A 28 1.85 -1.07 -9.78
CA HIS A 28 1.60 -0.11 -10.83
C HIS A 28 0.33 -0.48 -11.60
N ASN A 29 -0.34 0.54 -12.13
CA ASN A 29 -1.57 0.41 -12.90
C ASN A 29 -2.69 -0.33 -12.16
N MET A 30 -2.82 -0.08 -10.84
CA MET A 30 -3.92 -0.62 -10.02
C MET A 30 -5.28 -0.44 -10.71
N HIS A 31 -6.09 -1.50 -10.68
CA HIS A 31 -7.37 -1.65 -11.37
C HIS A 31 -7.33 -1.67 -12.91
N THR A 32 -6.21 -2.07 -13.50
CA THR A 32 -6.14 -2.33 -14.95
C THR A 32 -5.90 -3.81 -15.25
N LYS A 33 -6.03 -4.20 -16.53
CA LYS A 33 -5.66 -5.55 -16.98
C LYS A 33 -4.13 -5.77 -17.08
N ARG A 34 -3.33 -4.77 -16.72
CA ARG A 34 -1.87 -4.75 -16.84
C ARG A 34 -1.23 -4.22 -15.56
N GLU A 35 -1.71 -4.73 -14.43
CA GLU A 35 -1.06 -4.56 -13.14
C GLU A 35 0.28 -5.30 -13.14
N TYR A 36 1.29 -4.67 -12.55
CA TYR A 36 2.60 -5.28 -12.36
C TYR A 36 3.29 -4.69 -11.15
N VAL A 37 4.30 -5.41 -10.65
CA VAL A 37 5.24 -4.97 -9.63
C VAL A 37 6.64 -4.99 -10.19
N VAL A 38 7.49 -4.08 -9.75
CA VAL A 38 8.92 -4.12 -10.01
C VAL A 38 9.57 -4.97 -8.92
N ILE A 39 10.31 -6.02 -9.30
CA ILE A 39 10.83 -7.00 -8.34
C ILE A 39 11.63 -6.35 -7.20
N PRO A 40 12.60 -5.45 -7.46
CA PRO A 40 13.29 -4.72 -6.39
C PRO A 40 12.35 -4.03 -5.39
N ASP A 41 11.35 -3.31 -5.87
CA ASP A 41 10.43 -2.55 -5.01
C ASP A 41 9.55 -3.46 -4.14
N LEU A 42 9.19 -4.64 -4.67
CA LEU A 42 8.50 -5.67 -3.89
C LEU A 42 9.40 -6.22 -2.77
N ILE A 43 10.68 -6.48 -3.06
CA ILE A 43 11.64 -6.95 -2.06
C ILE A 43 11.85 -5.89 -0.98
N ASP A 44 11.98 -4.62 -1.35
CA ASP A 44 12.14 -3.53 -0.38
C ASP A 44 10.90 -3.39 0.53
N SER A 45 9.71 -3.50 -0.05
CA SER A 45 8.45 -3.48 0.71
C SER A 45 8.34 -4.67 1.67
N ALA A 46 8.79 -5.86 1.25
CA ALA A 46 8.82 -7.04 2.10
C ALA A 46 9.81 -6.90 3.26
N ASN A 47 11.04 -6.43 2.99
CA ASN A 47 12.06 -6.20 4.00
C ASN A 47 11.61 -5.18 5.06
N LEU A 48 10.88 -4.14 4.64
CA LEU A 48 10.27 -3.18 5.55
C LEU A 48 9.30 -3.87 6.52
N CYS A 49 8.41 -4.73 6.02
CA CYS A 49 7.45 -5.46 6.87
C CYS A 49 8.12 -6.51 7.77
N GLU A 50 9.26 -7.07 7.38
CA GLU A 50 10.00 -8.03 8.21
C GLU A 50 10.74 -7.35 9.37
N THR A 51 11.24 -6.14 9.15
CA THR A 51 12.14 -5.46 10.10
C THR A 51 11.39 -4.67 11.19
N PHE A 52 10.13 -4.29 10.95
CA PHE A 52 9.32 -3.46 11.84
C PHE A 52 8.23 -4.27 12.55
#